data_AF-A0A318JL83-F1
#
_entry.id   AF-A0A318JL83-F1
#
_cell.length_a   1.000
_cell.length_b   1.000
_cell.length_c   1.000
_cell.angle_alpha   90.00
_cell.angle_beta   90.00
_cell.angle_gamma   90.00
#
_symmetry.space_group_name_H-M   'P 1'
#
loop_
_entity.id
_entity.type
_entity.pdbx_description
1 polymer ?
#
loop_
_entity_poly.entity_id
_entity_poly.type
_entity_poly.pdbx_seq_one_letter_code
_entity_poly.pdbx_strand_id
1 'polypeptide(L)' 'MSLIIIGEAARKVMDGHAGFAQVHAEVPWSYMRGMRNRMAHGYFDINLDVVWNPIQTALPALLELLPAVQRDAGDRVE' A
#
# COMPACT_ATOMS: atom_id res chain seq x y z
N MET A 1 -6.22 12.86 2.89
CA MET A 1 -5.94 12.04 4.09
C MET A 1 -5.96 10.52 3.82
N SER A 2 -6.59 10.03 2.74
CA SER A 2 -6.77 8.60 2.45
C SER A 2 -5.47 7.82 2.14
N LEU A 3 -4.48 8.45 1.50
CA LEU A 3 -3.21 7.78 1.13
C LEU A 3 -2.34 7.44 2.36
N ILE A 4 -2.42 8.25 3.42
CA ILE A 4 -1.72 7.99 4.68
C ILE A 4 -2.27 6.71 5.33
N ILE A 5 -3.60 6.53 5.29
CA ILE A 5 -4.26 5.33 5.83
C ILE A 5 -3.83 4.08 5.07
N ILE A 6 -3.79 4.15 3.74
CA ILE A 6 -3.31 3.05 2.89
C ILE A 6 -1.87 2.67 3.24
N GLY A 7 -0.98 3.66 3.41
CA GLY A 7 0.40 3.38 3.76
C GLY A 7 0.58 2.84 5.19
N GLU A 8 -0.24 3.28 6.15
CA GLU A 8 -0.23 2.72 7.51
C GLU A 8 -0.76 1.28 7.54
N ALA A 9 -1.80 0.98 6.76
CA ALA A 9 -2.31 -0.38 6.60
C ALA A 9 -1.25 -1.31 5.98
N ALA A 10 -0.60 -0.86 4.89
CA ALA A 10 0.48 -1.61 4.24
C ALA A 10 1.63 -1.89 5.22
N ARG A 11 2.01 -0.89 6.02
CA ARG A 11 3.03 -1.06 7.08
C ARG A 11 2.62 -2.15 8.08
N LYS A 12 1.39 -2.13 8.60
CA LYS A 12 0.91 -3.13 9.57
C LYS A 12 0.93 -4.55 9.01
N VAL A 13 0.56 -4.72 7.73
CA VAL A 13 0.64 -6.03 7.06
C VAL A 13 2.08 -6.50 6.95
N MET A 14 3.01 -5.62 6.55
CA MET A 14 4.43 -5.97 6.47
C MET A 14 5.03 -6.31 7.84
N ASP A 15 4.68 -5.56 8.88
CA ASP A 15 5.24 -5.73 10.23
C ASP A 15 4.65 -6.96 10.94
N GLY A 16 3.34 -7.21 10.79
CA GLY A 16 2.62 -8.31 11.48
C GLY A 16 2.49 -9.60 10.68
N HIS A 17 2.57 -9.54 9.35
CA HIS A 17 2.33 -10.66 8.44
C HIS A 17 3.35 -10.67 7.29
N ALA A 18 4.64 -10.54 7.62
CA ALA A 18 5.72 -10.48 6.61
C ALA A 18 5.69 -11.64 5.60
N GLY A 19 5.36 -12.86 6.04
CA GLY A 19 5.22 -14.01 5.14
C GLY A 19 4.09 -13.85 4.11
N PHE A 20 2.95 -13.28 4.53
CA PHE A 20 1.84 -12.97 3.61
C PHE A 20 2.25 -11.89 2.61
N ALA A 21 2.94 -10.84 3.07
CA ALA A 21 3.44 -9.79 2.19
C ALA A 21 4.49 -10.30 1.18
N GLN A 22 5.28 -11.33 1.55
CA GLN A 22 6.21 -11.98 0.63
C GLN A 22 5.51 -12.85 -0.42
N VAL A 23 4.44 -13.55 -0.03
CA VAL A 23 3.63 -14.33 -0.97
C VAL A 23 2.94 -13.41 -1.98
N HIS A 24 2.44 -12.26 -1.51
CA HIS A 24 1.80 -11.24 -2.35
C HIS A 24 2.74 -10.10 -2.72
N ALA A 25 3.89 -10.43 -3.31
CA ALA A 25 4.90 -9.44 -3.70
C ALA A 25 4.46 -8.55 -4.88
N GLU A 26 3.42 -8.94 -5.62
CA GLU A 26 2.75 -8.13 -6.64
C GLU A 26 2.08 -6.88 -6.08
N VAL A 27 1.71 -6.90 -4.80
CA VAL A 27 1.18 -5.72 -4.11
C VAL A 27 2.34 -4.81 -3.69
N PRO A 28 2.32 -3.52 -4.02
CA PRO A 28 3.44 -2.61 -3.78
C PRO A 28 3.50 -2.11 -2.32
N TRP A 29 3.65 -3.02 -1.36
CA TRP A 29 3.62 -2.74 0.09
C TRP A 29 4.62 -1.67 0.53
N SER A 30 5.90 -1.85 0.14
CA SER A 30 6.98 -0.94 0.48
C SER A 30 6.77 0.46 -0.09
N TYR A 31 6.17 0.54 -1.28
CA TYR A 31 5.84 1.80 -1.93
C TYR A 31 4.74 2.54 -1.16
N MET A 32 3.65 1.86 -0.78
CA MET A 32 2.58 2.45 0.03
C MET A 32 3.10 2.92 1.40
N ARG A 33 3.97 2.15 2.05
CA ARG A 33 4.65 2.56 3.29
C ARG A 33 5.50 3.82 3.09
N GLY A 34 6.28 3.87 2.01
CA GLY A 34 7.09 5.04 1.65
C GLY A 34 6.25 6.29 1.39
N MET A 35 5.10 6.12 0.74
CA MET A 35 4.15 7.20 0.45
C MET A 35 3.57 7.83 1.73
N ARG A 36 3.28 7.03 2.77
CA ARG A 36 2.92 7.54 4.10
C ARG A 36 4.05 8.36 4.73
N ASN A 37 5.29 7.88 4.66
CA ASN A 37 6.42 8.60 5.25
C ASN A 37 6.63 9.97 4.57
N ARG A 38 6.48 10.02 3.24
CA ARG A 38 6.60 11.26 2.47
C ARG A 38 5.50 12.27 2.80
N MET A 39 4.26 11.83 2.98
CA MET A 39 3.16 12.72 3.38
C MET A 39 3.23 13.17 4.85
N ALA A 40 3.76 12.33 5.74
CA ALA A 40 3.85 12.64 7.16
C ALA A 40 5.01 13.60 7.50
N HIS A 41 6.11 13.58 6.72
CA HIS A 41 7.32 14.36 7.03
C HIS A 41 7.64 15.43 5.99
N GLY A 42 7.05 15.37 4.78
CA GLY A 42 7.42 16.21 3.65
C GLY A 42 6.48 17.36 3.33
N TYR A 43 5.55 17.74 4.22
CA TYR A 43 4.43 18.65 3.91
C TYR A 43 4.81 20.00 3.25
N PHE A 44 6.03 20.48 3.44
CA PHE A 44 6.54 21.72 2.80
C PHE A 44 7.23 21.51 1.43
N ASP A 45 7.55 20.27 1.06
CA ASP A 45 8.34 19.89 -0.14
C ASP A 45 7.70 18.71 -0.90
N ILE A 46 6.38 18.51 -0.75
CA ILE A 46 5.68 17.46 -1.48
C ILE A 46 5.62 17.87 -2.95
N ASN A 47 6.50 17.28 -3.77
CA ASN A 47 6.33 17.28 -5.20
C ASN A 47 5.02 16.55 -5.54
N LEU A 48 4.01 17.31 -5.96
CA LEU A 48 2.68 16.80 -6.27
C LEU A 48 2.70 15.83 -7.46
N ASP A 49 3.64 15.95 -8.40
CA ASP A 49 3.79 15.01 -9.53
C ASP A 49 4.18 13.61 -9.05
N VAL A 50 4.94 13.53 -7.95
CA VAL A 50 5.32 12.26 -7.31
C VAL A 50 4.13 11.61 -6.61
N VAL A 51 3.11 12.38 -6.21
CA VAL A 51 1.88 11.86 -5.59
C VAL A 51 0.78 11.60 -6.62
N TRP A 52 0.70 12.42 -7.66
CA TRP A 52 -0.36 12.38 -8.67
C TRP A 52 -0.22 11.19 -9.62
N ASN A 53 0.98 10.93 -10.15
CA ASN A 53 1.21 9.81 -11.07
C ASN A 53 0.83 8.43 -10.47
N PRO A 54 1.19 8.12 -9.21
CA PRO A 54 0.81 6.87 -8.57
C PRO A 54 -0.69 6.75 -8.30
N ILE A 55 -1.37 7.88 -8.04
CA ILE A 55 -2.84 7.86 -7.89
C ILE A 55 -3.50 7.40 -9.19
N GLN A 56 -2.98 7.84 -10.33
CA GLN A 56 -3.57 7.55 -11.63
C GLN A 56 -3.24 6.15 -12.15
N THR A 57 -2.15 5.54 -11.70
CA THR A 57 -1.66 4.25 -12.24
C THR A 57 -1.62 3.14 -11.21
N ALA A 58 -1.01 3.39 -10.04
CA ALA A 58 -0.80 2.36 -9.03
C ALA A 58 -2.07 2.04 -8.21
N LEU A 59 -2.94 3.03 -7.95
CA LEU A 59 -4.20 2.76 -7.23
C LEU A 59 -5.18 1.90 -8.04
N PRO A 60 -5.46 2.17 -9.34
CA PRO A 60 -6.29 1.28 -10.15
C PRO A 60 -5.74 -0.14 -10.21
N ALA A 61 -4.42 -0.28 -10.46
CA ALA A 61 -3.78 -1.60 -10.47
C ALA A 61 -3.88 -2.32 -9.12
N LEU A 62 -3.74 -1.59 -8.00
CA LEU A 62 -3.94 -2.15 -6.67
C LEU A 62 -5.38 -2.64 -6.48
N LEU A 63 -6.38 -1.87 -6.91
CA LEU A 63 -7.80 -2.25 -6.81
C LEU A 63 -8.13 -3.52 -7.58
N GLU A 64 -7.46 -3.77 -8.70
CA GLU A 64 -7.63 -5.02 -9.47
C GLU A 64 -7.01 -6.24 -8.74
N LEU A 65 -5.91 -6.05 -8.02
CA LEU A 65 -5.22 -7.12 -7.28
C LEU A 65 -5.92 -7.49 -5.96
N LEU A 66 -6.49 -6.50 -5.26
CA LEU A 66 -7.02 -6.66 -3.90
C LEU A 66 -8.05 -7.81 -3.73
N PRO A 67 -9.00 -8.05 -4.65
CA PRO A 67 -9.96 -9.14 -4.47
C PRO A 67 -9.33 -10.53 -4.39
N ALA A 68 -8.22 -10.76 -5.10
CA ALA A 68 -7.52 -12.05 -5.04
C ALA A 68 -6.77 -12.20 -3.71
N VAL A 69 -6.08 -11.14 -3.29
CA VAL A 69 -5.34 -11.07 -2.03
C VAL A 69 -6.29 -11.21 -0.82
N GLN A 70 -7.47 -10.60 -0.88
CA GLN A 70 -8.48 -10.71 0.17
C GLN A 70 -9.06 -12.11 0.31
N ARG A 71 -9.27 -12.82 -0.81
CA ARG A 71 -9.72 -14.22 -0.80
C ARG A 71 -8.68 -15.11 -0.12
N ASP A 72 -7.40 -15.00 -0.54
CA ASP A 72 -6.32 -15.77 0.08
C ASP A 72 -6.14 -15.42 1.58
N ALA A 73 -6.37 -14.16 1.97
CA ALA A 73 -6.35 -13.77 3.38
C ALA A 73 -7.52 -14.39 4.18
N GLY A 74 -8.71 -14.48 3.60
CA GLY A 74 -9.88 -15.11 4.24
C GLY A 74 -9.72 -16.62 4.41
N ASP A 75 -9.17 -17.29 3.40
CA ASP A 75 -8.96 -18.74 3.38
C ASP A 75 -7.88 -19.22 4.37
N ARG A 76 -7.05 -18.30 4.91
CA ARG A 76 -6.01 -18.60 5.92
C ARG A 76 -6.45 -18.33 7.37
N VAL A 77 -7.64 -17.74 7.57
CA VAL A 77 -8.18 -17.41 8.90
C VAL A 77 -9.14 -18.49 9.42
N GLU A 78 -9.56 -19.41 8.54
CA GLU A 78 -10.23 -20.68 8.90
C GLU A 78 -9.22 -21.80 9.21
#